data_AF-A0A7V6GWR7-F1
#
_entry.id   AF-A0A7V6GWR7-F1
#
_cell.length_a   1.000
_cell.length_b   1.000
_cell.length_c   1.000
_cell.angle_alpha   90.00
_cell.angle_beta   90.00
_cell.angle_gamma   90.00
#
_symmetry.space_group_name_H-M   'P 1'
#
loop_
_entity.id
_entity.type
_entity.pdbx_description
1 polymer ?
#
loop_
_entity_poly.entity_id
_entity_poly.type
_entity_poly.pdbx_seq_one_letter_code
_entity_poly.pdbx_strand_id
1 'polypeptide(L)'
;MAKKRFRNAMSGYNKDEVNKYIDNMMEQYEAKIAEKEATIEELSKKAAELQLAYDELKSKEDALVKEKAGITKALIKANEMSDQIIKEAKEQAIKEVGELEVRAEEEREKIVDIKRQLATLQASAAKLLEKFVENLDKTIGSDEK
;
A
#
# COMPACT_ATOMS: atom_id res chain seq x y z
N MET A 1 -77.56 26.62 -5.12
CA MET A 1 -78.48 26.29 -4.01
C MET A 1 -77.92 25.12 -3.23
N ALA A 2 -77.72 25.24 -1.92
CA ALA A 2 -77.25 24.12 -1.09
C ALA A 2 -78.31 22.99 -1.10
N LYS A 3 -77.91 21.77 -1.46
CA LYS A 3 -78.77 20.58 -1.42
C LYS A 3 -79.28 20.41 0.03
N LYS A 4 -80.61 20.45 0.25
CA LYS A 4 -81.20 20.19 1.58
C LYS A 4 -80.81 18.76 2.00
N ARG A 5 -80.05 18.64 3.08
CA ARG A 5 -79.51 17.36 3.58
C ARG A 5 -80.50 16.56 4.44
N PHE A 6 -81.54 17.21 4.97
CA PHE A 6 -82.53 16.61 5.88
C PHE A 6 -83.94 17.07 5.52
N ARG A 7 -84.96 16.22 5.72
CA ARG A 7 -86.38 16.58 5.62
C ARG A 7 -86.80 17.46 6.81
N ASN A 8 -87.78 18.32 6.61
CA ASN A 8 -88.34 19.16 7.68
C ASN A 8 -89.43 18.40 8.45
N ALA A 9 -89.48 18.56 9.78
CA ALA A 9 -90.57 18.12 10.64
C ALA A 9 -91.47 19.31 11.03
N MET A 10 -92.54 19.08 11.81
CA MET A 10 -93.45 20.15 12.31
C MET A 10 -92.70 21.29 13.02
N SER A 11 -91.51 21.01 13.56
CA SER A 11 -90.52 21.99 13.99
C SER A 11 -89.13 21.45 13.63
N GLY A 12 -88.34 22.23 12.88
CA GLY A 12 -86.94 21.88 12.54
C GLY A 12 -86.76 20.72 11.55
N TYR A 13 -85.62 20.02 11.67
CA TYR A 13 -85.25 18.88 10.81
C TYR A 13 -85.69 17.54 11.40
N ASN A 14 -85.87 16.53 10.55
CA ASN A 14 -86.21 15.18 10.96
C ASN A 14 -85.07 14.60 11.83
N LYS A 15 -85.37 14.38 13.11
CA LYS A 15 -84.42 13.93 14.13
C LYS A 15 -83.75 12.60 13.77
N ASP A 16 -84.48 11.67 13.17
CA ASP A 16 -83.94 10.34 12.83
C ASP A 16 -82.97 10.42 11.64
N GLU A 17 -83.24 11.29 10.66
CA GLU A 17 -82.30 11.53 9.55
C GLU A 17 -81.03 12.26 10.00
N VAL A 18 -81.17 13.21 10.92
CA VAL A 18 -80.03 13.92 11.52
C VAL A 18 -79.19 12.98 12.37
N ASN A 19 -79.80 12.14 13.22
CA ASN A 19 -79.09 11.17 14.05
C ASN A 19 -78.33 10.16 13.19
N LYS A 20 -78.99 9.54 12.19
CA LYS A 20 -78.33 8.61 11.27
C LYS A 20 -77.15 9.23 10.52
N TYR A 21 -77.26 10.50 10.15
CA TYR A 21 -76.17 11.22 9.50
C TYR A 21 -75.01 11.47 10.46
N ILE A 22 -75.29 11.83 11.72
CA ILE A 22 -74.28 12.01 12.76
C ILE A 22 -73.58 10.67 13.02
N ASP A 23 -74.33 9.58 13.18
CA ASP A 23 -73.80 8.23 13.42
C ASP A 23 -72.88 7.79 12.27
N ASN A 24 -73.34 7.91 11.02
CA ASN A 24 -72.53 7.57 9.85
C ASN A 24 -71.28 8.45 9.74
N MET A 25 -71.38 9.74 10.08
CA MET A 25 -70.24 10.65 10.07
C MET A 25 -69.22 10.28 11.16
N MET A 26 -69.67 9.90 12.35
CA MET A 26 -68.80 9.42 13.43
C MET A 26 -68.08 8.15 13.02
N GLU A 27 -68.79 7.15 12.47
CA GLU A 27 -68.18 5.92 11.94
C GLU A 27 -67.12 6.20 10.87
N GLN A 28 -67.39 7.13 9.94
CA GLN A 28 -66.41 7.52 8.93
C GLN A 28 -65.17 8.20 9.51
N TYR A 29 -65.33 9.00 10.57
CA TYR A 29 -64.19 9.63 11.25
C TYR A 29 -63.38 8.62 12.05
N GLU A 30 -64.03 7.71 12.77
CA GLU A 30 -63.37 6.62 13.48
C GLU A 30 -62.56 5.73 12.52
N ALA A 31 -63.14 5.36 11.38
CA ALA A 31 -62.43 4.60 10.34
C ALA A 31 -61.19 5.34 9.81
N LYS A 32 -61.31 6.65 9.57
CA LYS A 32 -60.18 7.49 9.12
C LYS A 32 -59.10 7.67 10.18
N ILE A 33 -59.49 7.75 11.45
CA ILE A 33 -58.54 7.83 12.57
C ILE A 33 -57.75 6.53 12.63
N ALA A 34 -58.44 5.38 12.61
CA ALA A 34 -57.81 4.06 12.62
C ALA A 34 -56.84 3.85 11.43
N GLU A 35 -57.25 4.25 10.22
CA GLU A 35 -56.38 4.18 9.03
C GLU A 35 -55.11 5.03 9.19
N LYS A 36 -55.25 6.25 9.72
CA LYS A 36 -54.11 7.14 9.96
C LYS A 36 -53.20 6.61 11.05
N GLU A 37 -53.75 6.06 12.13
CA GLU A 37 -52.97 5.45 13.20
C GLU A 37 -52.14 4.27 12.68
N ALA A 38 -52.75 3.39 11.87
CA ALA A 38 -52.03 2.28 11.24
C ALA A 38 -50.90 2.78 10.32
N THR A 39 -51.16 3.85 9.54
CA THR A 39 -50.13 4.47 8.69
C THR A 39 -49.00 5.09 9.50
N ILE A 40 -49.30 5.76 10.62
CA ILE A 40 -48.30 6.34 11.52
C ILE A 40 -47.44 5.23 12.13
N GLU A 41 -48.04 4.11 12.53
CA GLU A 41 -47.31 2.96 13.07
C GLU A 41 -46.36 2.37 12.03
N GLU A 42 -46.83 2.15 10.80
CA GLU A 42 -46.01 1.63 9.71
C GLU A 42 -44.84 2.56 9.37
N LEU A 43 -45.11 3.86 9.27
CA LEU A 43 -44.08 4.86 8.98
C LEU A 43 -43.05 4.95 10.11
N SER A 44 -43.51 4.87 11.37
CA SER A 44 -42.62 4.88 12.54
C SER A 44 -41.69 3.67 12.55
N LYS A 45 -42.22 2.49 12.20
CA LYS A 45 -41.41 1.27 12.06
C LYS A 45 -40.36 1.43 10.95
N LYS A 46 -40.75 1.91 9.77
CA LYS A 46 -39.83 2.15 8.64
C LYS A 46 -38.76 3.17 9.00
N ALA A 47 -39.11 4.24 9.71
CA ALA A 47 -38.15 5.24 10.16
C ALA A 47 -37.12 4.65 11.13
N ALA A 48 -37.56 3.79 12.06
CA ALA A 48 -36.65 3.10 12.97
C ALA A 48 -35.70 2.13 12.22
N GLU A 49 -36.22 1.36 11.25
CA GLU A 49 -35.40 0.46 10.41
C GLU A 49 -34.36 1.23 9.58
N LEU A 50 -34.76 2.35 8.97
CA LEU A 50 -33.85 3.22 8.21
C LEU A 50 -32.77 3.84 9.10
N GLN A 51 -33.12 4.25 10.32
CA GLN A 51 -32.17 4.79 11.27
C GLN A 51 -31.11 3.75 11.64
N LEU A 52 -31.52 2.51 11.93
CA LEU A 52 -30.59 1.41 12.22
C LEU A 52 -29.66 1.12 11.03
N ALA A 53 -30.21 1.06 9.82
CA ALA A 53 -29.41 0.82 8.62
C ALA A 53 -28.42 1.97 8.36
N TYR A 54 -28.84 3.22 8.60
CA TYR A 54 -27.96 4.39 8.48
C TYR A 54 -26.80 4.32 9.49
N ASP A 55 -27.08 4.02 10.76
CA ASP A 55 -26.04 3.94 11.79
C ASP A 55 -25.05 2.79 11.52
N GLU A 56 -25.53 1.66 11.00
CA GLU A 56 -24.67 0.55 10.58
C GLU A 56 -23.76 0.95 9.40
N LEU A 57 -24.32 1.57 8.36
CA LEU A 57 -23.56 2.02 7.20
C LEU A 57 -22.51 3.06 7.60
N LYS A 58 -22.87 4.01 8.45
CA LYS A 58 -21.95 5.01 8.98
C LYS A 58 -20.81 4.39 9.77
N SER A 59 -21.09 3.40 10.61
CA SER A 59 -20.07 2.66 11.34
C SER A 59 -19.10 1.91 10.41
N LYS A 60 -19.62 1.28 9.35
CA LYS A 60 -18.81 0.63 8.32
C LYS A 60 -17.95 1.62 7.54
N GLU A 61 -18.50 2.78 7.19
CA GLU A 61 -17.75 3.86 6.52
C GLU A 61 -16.57 4.33 7.40
N ASP A 62 -16.82 4.60 8.68
CA ASP A 62 -15.76 5.00 9.63
C ASP A 62 -14.66 3.94 9.75
N ALA A 63 -15.02 2.66 9.75
CA ALA A 63 -14.06 1.56 9.77
C ALA A 63 -13.21 1.53 8.49
N LEU A 64 -13.84 1.66 7.32
CA LEU A 64 -13.15 1.70 6.03
C LEU A 64 -12.21 2.90 5.89
N VAL A 65 -12.62 4.07 6.39
CA VAL A 65 -11.77 5.27 6.40
C VAL A 65 -10.50 5.04 7.24
N LYS A 66 -10.64 4.42 8.41
CA LYS A 66 -9.49 4.08 9.28
C LYS A 66 -8.57 3.05 8.62
N GLU A 67 -9.13 2.01 8.03
CA GLU A 67 -8.36 0.98 7.32
C GLU A 67 -7.59 1.59 6.14
N LYS A 68 -8.25 2.40 5.31
CA LYS A 68 -7.63 3.11 4.19
C LYS A 68 -6.47 4.01 4.64
N ALA A 69 -6.62 4.70 5.76
CA ALA A 69 -5.55 5.52 6.34
C ALA A 69 -4.36 4.64 6.78
N GLY A 70 -4.63 3.48 7.39
CA GLY A 70 -3.62 2.49 7.77
C GLY A 70 -2.84 1.95 6.57
N ILE A 71 -3.56 1.52 5.52
CA ILE A 71 -2.97 1.02 4.27
C ILE A 71 -2.12 2.10 3.60
N THR A 72 -2.64 3.32 3.48
CA THR A 72 -1.89 4.45 2.90
C THR A 72 -0.58 4.69 3.65
N LYS A 73 -0.61 4.69 4.98
CA LYS A 73 0.59 4.86 5.80
C LYS A 73 1.60 3.73 5.60
N ALA A 74 1.13 2.49 5.52
CA ALA A 74 1.99 1.34 5.26
C ALA A 74 2.65 1.42 3.87
N LEU A 75 1.90 1.83 2.84
CA LEU A 75 2.41 2.01 1.49
C LEU A 75 3.46 3.12 1.40
N ILE A 76 3.24 4.26 2.05
CA ILE A 76 4.22 5.35 2.11
C ILE A 76 5.52 4.83 2.74
N LYS A 77 5.43 4.17 3.90
CA LYS A 77 6.60 3.61 4.58
C LYS A 77 7.32 2.56 3.73
N ALA A 78 6.59 1.70 3.03
CA ALA A 78 7.17 0.68 2.17
C ALA A 78 7.95 1.32 1.00
N ASN A 79 7.41 2.38 0.39
CA ASN A 79 8.10 3.13 -0.66
C ASN A 79 9.36 3.82 -0.13
N GLU A 80 9.28 4.52 1.00
CA GLU A 80 10.43 5.16 1.64
C GLU A 80 11.55 4.15 1.96
N MET A 81 11.19 2.98 2.51
CA MET A 81 12.15 1.90 2.76
C MET A 81 12.74 1.33 1.47
N SER A 82 11.94 1.19 0.42
CA SER A 82 12.42 0.69 -0.87
C SER A 82 13.42 1.65 -1.51
N ASP A 83 13.13 2.95 -1.48
CA ASP A 83 14.04 4.00 -1.98
C ASP A 83 15.35 4.02 -1.19
N GLN A 84 15.26 3.88 0.13
CA GLN A 84 16.43 3.77 1.02
C GLN A 84 17.30 2.56 0.66
N ILE A 85 16.70 1.37 0.51
CA ILE A 85 17.43 0.14 0.13
C ILE A 85 18.11 0.32 -1.24
N ILE A 86 17.41 0.87 -2.23
CA ILE A 86 17.98 1.09 -3.57
C ILE A 86 19.17 2.05 -3.49
N LYS A 87 19.06 3.12 -2.69
CA LYS A 87 20.14 4.09 -2.50
C LYS A 87 21.34 3.43 -1.83
N GLU A 88 21.14 2.72 -0.73
CA GLU A 88 22.20 2.02 0.01
C GLU A 88 22.88 0.97 -0.86
N ALA A 89 22.13 0.19 -1.63
CA ALA A 89 22.68 -0.81 -2.54
C ALA A 89 23.56 -0.17 -3.62
N LYS A 90 23.16 0.98 -4.18
CA LYS A 90 23.96 1.72 -5.16
C LYS A 90 25.24 2.27 -4.54
N GLU A 91 25.15 2.88 -3.36
CA GLU A 91 26.31 3.42 -2.64
C GLU A 91 27.31 2.31 -2.29
N GLN A 92 26.82 1.17 -1.80
CA GLN A 92 27.65 0.02 -1.47
C GLN A 92 28.30 -0.59 -2.72
N ALA A 93 27.57 -0.71 -3.84
CA ALA A 93 28.13 -1.23 -5.09
C ALA A 93 29.23 -0.31 -5.63
N ILE A 94 29.04 1.01 -5.61
CA ILE A 94 30.08 1.98 -6.02
C ILE A 94 31.31 1.85 -5.15
N LYS A 95 31.12 1.74 -3.83
CA LYS A 95 32.21 1.58 -2.88
C LYS A 95 33.00 0.29 -3.14
N GLU A 96 32.31 -0.83 -3.32
CA GLU A 96 32.92 -2.14 -3.56
C GLU A 96 33.70 -2.17 -4.89
N VAL A 97 33.13 -1.59 -5.95
CA VAL A 97 33.84 -1.44 -7.23
C VAL A 97 35.12 -0.62 -7.05
N GLY A 98 35.05 0.52 -6.35
CA GLY A 98 36.23 1.34 -6.08
C GLY A 98 37.30 0.60 -5.27
N GLU A 99 36.90 -0.16 -4.24
CA GLU A 99 37.83 -0.98 -3.46
C GLU A 99 38.49 -2.08 -4.32
N LEU A 100 37.73 -2.71 -5.22
CA LEU A 100 38.25 -3.73 -6.14
C LEU A 100 39.21 -3.13 -7.16
N GLU A 101 38.93 -1.94 -7.68
CA GLU A 101 39.82 -1.23 -8.61
C GLU A 101 41.16 -0.88 -7.96
N VAL A 102 41.15 -0.38 -6.72
CA VAL A 102 42.38 -0.10 -5.96
C VAL A 102 43.20 -1.37 -5.76
N ARG A 103 42.58 -2.46 -5.28
CA ARG A 103 43.29 -3.73 -5.11
C ARG A 103 43.82 -4.29 -6.42
N ALA A 104 43.07 -4.16 -7.51
CA ALA A 104 43.50 -4.62 -8.83
C ALA A 104 44.74 -3.87 -9.30
N GLU A 105 44.84 -2.56 -9.02
CA GLU A 105 46.02 -1.78 -9.37
C GLU A 105 47.23 -2.13 -8.50
N GLU A 106 47.04 -2.30 -7.18
CA GLU A 106 48.10 -2.77 -6.28
C GLU A 106 48.68 -4.13 -6.73
N GLU A 107 47.82 -5.07 -7.14
CA GLU A 107 48.27 -6.37 -7.66
C GLU A 107 48.99 -6.24 -9.01
N ARG A 108 48.57 -5.31 -9.88
CA ARG A 108 49.30 -5.03 -11.13
C ARG A 108 50.69 -4.50 -10.87
N GLU A 109 50.85 -3.57 -9.94
CA GLU A 109 52.16 -3.05 -9.54
C GLU A 109 53.08 -4.16 -9.02
N LYS A 110 52.58 -5.03 -8.13
CA LYS A 110 53.32 -6.20 -7.64
C LYS A 110 53.79 -7.11 -8.79
N ILE A 111 52.92 -7.36 -9.77
CA ILE A 111 53.28 -8.18 -10.94
C ILE A 111 54.43 -7.53 -11.73
N VAL A 112 54.39 -6.21 -11.93
CA VAL A 112 55.44 -5.47 -12.63
C VAL A 112 56.78 -5.60 -11.89
N ASP A 113 56.77 -5.44 -10.57
CA ASP A 113 57.97 -5.56 -9.75
C ASP A 113 58.55 -6.97 -9.75
N ILE A 114 57.71 -8.00 -9.61
CA ILE A 114 58.13 -9.40 -9.71
C ILE A 114 58.76 -9.70 -11.08
N LYS A 115 58.17 -9.19 -12.16
CA LYS A 115 58.74 -9.36 -13.52
C LYS A 115 60.12 -8.72 -13.65
N ARG A 116 60.34 -7.54 -13.06
CA ARG A 116 61.65 -6.86 -13.05
C ARG A 116 62.68 -7.65 -12.24
N GLN A 117 62.29 -8.16 -11.08
CA GLN A 117 63.14 -9.02 -10.25
C GLN A 117 63.52 -10.31 -10.99
N LEU A 118 62.56 -10.95 -11.65
CA LEU A 118 62.80 -12.16 -12.43
C LEU A 118 63.79 -11.91 -13.58
N ALA A 119 63.62 -10.83 -14.35
CA ALA A 119 64.54 -10.47 -15.43
C ALA A 119 65.97 -10.22 -14.91
N THR A 120 66.09 -9.57 -13.75
CA THR A 120 67.39 -9.33 -13.09
C THR A 120 68.03 -10.65 -12.66
N LEU A 121 67.25 -11.56 -12.08
CA LEU A 121 67.71 -12.87 -11.67
C LEU A 121 68.19 -13.70 -12.87
N GLN A 122 67.41 -13.72 -13.96
CA GLN A 122 67.78 -14.39 -15.21
C GLN A 122 69.09 -13.85 -15.79
N ALA A 123 69.26 -12.52 -15.85
CA ALA A 123 70.49 -11.91 -16.32
C ALA A 123 71.69 -12.25 -15.41
N SER A 124 71.48 -12.27 -14.08
CA SER A 124 72.53 -12.66 -13.14
C SER A 124 72.94 -14.13 -13.27
N ALA A 125 71.98 -15.03 -13.51
CA ALA A 125 72.22 -16.45 -13.71
C ALA A 125 72.97 -16.69 -15.03
N ALA A 126 72.58 -16.04 -16.12
CA ALA A 126 73.29 -16.10 -17.41
C ALA A 126 74.75 -15.66 -17.26
N LYS A 127 74.99 -14.52 -16.60
CA LYS A 127 76.34 -14.00 -16.35
C LYS A 127 77.18 -14.93 -15.46
N LEU A 128 76.55 -15.61 -14.50
CA LEU A 128 77.23 -16.60 -13.65
C LEU A 128 77.64 -17.82 -14.47
N LEU A 129 76.75 -18.33 -15.34
CA LEU A 129 77.02 -19.45 -16.23
C LEU A 129 78.15 -19.10 -17.23
N GLU A 130 78.13 -17.92 -17.84
CA GLU A 130 79.21 -17.44 -18.71
C GLU A 130 80.57 -17.44 -17.98
N LYS A 131 80.62 -16.93 -16.75
CA LYS A 131 81.84 -16.97 -15.93
C LYS A 131 82.30 -18.40 -15.62
N PHE A 132 81.38 -19.32 -15.35
CA PHE A 132 81.74 -20.72 -15.13
C PHE A 132 82.32 -21.36 -16.40
N VAL A 133 81.74 -21.09 -17.57
CA VAL A 133 82.28 -21.55 -18.87
C VAL A 133 83.67 -20.98 -19.10
N GLU A 134 83.86 -19.67 -18.95
CA GLU A 134 85.19 -19.04 -19.11
C GLU A 134 86.24 -19.63 -18.16
N ASN A 135 85.85 -19.94 -16.91
CA ASN A 135 86.76 -20.54 -15.93
C ASN A 135 87.11 -22.00 -16.28
N LEU A 136 86.14 -22.77 -16.77
CA LEU A 136 86.37 -24.14 -17.24
C LEU A 136 87.31 -24.15 -18.45
N ASP A 137 87.08 -23.29 -19.45
CA ASP A 137 87.94 -23.17 -20.63
C ASP A 137 89.38 -22.80 -20.25
N LYS A 138 89.56 -21.91 -19.28
CA LYS A 138 90.90 -21.56 -18.76
C LYS A 138 91.58 -22.75 -18.07
N THR A 139 90.82 -23.58 -17.35
CA THR A 139 91.36 -24.71 -16.58
C THR A 139 91.69 -25.90 -17.50
N ILE A 140 90.86 -26.16 -18.51
CA ILE A 140 91.10 -27.22 -19.51
C ILE A 140 92.19 -26.81 -20.49
N GLY A 141 92.22 -25.54 -20.93
CA GLY A 141 93.28 -25.01 -21.79
C GLY A 141 94.64 -24.85 -21.11
N SER A 142 94.73 -25.07 -19.79
CA SER A 142 96.01 -25.14 -19.07
C SER A 142 96.56 -26.56 -18.90
N ASP A 143 95.79 -27.61 -19.25
CA ASP A 143 96.24 -29.01 -19.26
C ASP A 143 96.85 -29.47 -20.61
N GLU A 144 96.82 -28.63 -21.66
CA GLU A 144 97.43 -28.92 -22.99
C GLU A 144 98.84 -28.31 -23.21
N LYS A 145 99.61 -28.03 -22.16
CA LYS A 145 101.02 -27.58 -22.28
C LYS A 145 102.03 -28.49 -21.61
#